data_AF-A0A3B3BXY6-F1
#
_entry.id   AF-A0A3B3BXY6-F1
#
_cell.length_a   1.000
_cell.length_b   1.000
_cell.length_c   1.000
_cell.angle_alpha   90.00
_cell.angle_beta   90.00
_cell.angle_gamma   90.00
#
_symmetry.space_group_name_H-M   'P 1'
#
loop_
_entity.id
_entity.type
_entity.pdbx_description
1 polymer ?
#
loop_
_entity_poly.entity_id
_entity_poly.type
_entity_poly.pdbx_seq_one_letter_code
_entity_poly.pdbx_strand_id
1 'polypeptide(L)'
;QLLLPPLKENDTHCLSFLFYQAGGREGVAPATLNVYVKENNNALGIPVFNSSGPAYHIWKEVELAVSIFWPNQYQLVLEAVSTGQKGVTCDICASPCVPTVSTPHFLHIKGVEVNAGQTALFQCTVNGRPQSNLRLYLQGMGSRQAVVKETKPVNSRRYVAAFDVENTTKGDSGHYRCIAQSERGVGVSSYAELTVKQPPVPIAPPQLTAVGATYLWIQLNANSINGDGPIVEREVEYRTMAGTLIDTTPVDKPTHKIGHLDPDTEYEISVLLTRPLEGGTGNPGPVLRARTKCAGESESAHMTQSGSQTV
;
A
#
# COMPACT_ATOMS: atom_id res chain seq x y z
N GLN A 1 24.09 -16.76 -17.02
CA GLN A 1 23.13 -17.08 -15.95
C GLN A 1 22.95 -18.58 -15.89
N LEU A 2 22.79 -19.14 -14.70
CA LEU A 2 22.52 -20.55 -14.45
C LEU A 2 21.15 -20.66 -13.78
N LEU A 3 20.26 -21.50 -14.32
CA LEU A 3 18.92 -21.72 -13.79
C LEU A 3 18.85 -23.12 -13.21
N LEU A 4 18.44 -23.24 -11.95
CA LEU A 4 18.18 -24.54 -11.33
C LEU A 4 16.80 -25.06 -11.73
N PRO A 5 16.52 -26.36 -11.58
CA PRO A 5 15.16 -26.88 -11.70
C PRO A 5 14.21 -26.18 -10.72
N PRO A 6 12.93 -25.99 -11.08
CA PRO A 6 11.93 -25.45 -10.16
C PRO A 6 11.71 -26.42 -8.98
N LEU A 7 11.67 -25.87 -7.78
CA LEU A 7 11.44 -26.58 -6.53
C LEU A 7 9.98 -26.45 -6.10
N LYS A 8 9.40 -27.56 -5.63
CA LYS A 8 7.99 -27.71 -5.25
C LYS A 8 7.87 -28.45 -3.92
N GLU A 9 8.45 -27.83 -2.90
CA GLU A 9 8.52 -28.46 -1.58
C GLU A 9 7.25 -28.21 -0.77
N ASN A 10 6.84 -29.21 0.02
CA ASN A 10 5.75 -29.09 1.00
C ASN A 10 6.30 -28.74 2.39
N ASP A 11 7.42 -29.35 2.75
CA ASP A 11 8.06 -29.18 4.05
C ASP A 11 9.08 -28.04 4.05
N THR A 12 9.38 -27.54 5.25
CA THR A 12 10.46 -26.57 5.43
C THR A 12 11.80 -27.19 5.03
N HIS A 13 12.52 -26.52 4.14
CA HIS A 13 13.79 -26.94 3.58
C HIS A 13 14.69 -25.71 3.44
N CYS A 14 15.99 -25.94 3.30
CA CYS A 14 16.96 -24.91 2.97
C CYS A 14 17.90 -25.44 1.91
N LEU A 15 18.48 -24.50 1.18
CA LEU A 15 19.46 -24.76 0.14
C LEU A 15 20.77 -24.14 0.60
N SER A 16 21.90 -24.76 0.30
CA SER A 16 23.19 -24.11 0.45
C SER A 16 23.91 -24.08 -0.89
N PHE A 17 24.80 -23.11 -1.06
CA PHE A 17 25.70 -23.06 -2.20
C PHE A 17 27.07 -22.56 -1.78
N LEU A 18 28.10 -23.07 -2.44
CA LEU A 18 29.48 -22.64 -2.24
C LEU A 18 29.90 -21.76 -3.40
N PHE A 19 30.48 -20.60 -3.10
CA PHE A 19 31.03 -19.74 -4.12
C PHE A 19 32.47 -19.34 -3.79
N TYR A 20 33.27 -19.22 -4.84
CA TYR A 20 34.67 -18.85 -4.77
C TYR A 20 34.93 -17.70 -5.72
N GLN A 21 35.60 -16.68 -5.17
CA GLN A 21 35.94 -15.46 -5.90
C GLN A 21 37.45 -15.26 -5.85
N ALA A 22 38.08 -15.41 -7.01
CA ALA A 22 39.48 -15.12 -7.27
C ALA A 22 39.63 -14.11 -8.40
N GLY A 23 40.80 -13.46 -8.45
CA GLY A 23 41.07 -12.37 -9.40
C GLY A 23 40.73 -11.00 -8.80
N GLY A 24 41.30 -9.93 -9.35
CA GLY A 24 41.27 -8.60 -8.76
C GLY A 24 42.69 -8.04 -8.59
N ARG A 25 42.93 -6.80 -9.06
CA ARG A 25 44.01 -5.98 -8.48
C ARG A 25 43.54 -5.54 -7.09
N GLU A 26 44.47 -5.33 -6.15
CA GLU A 26 44.17 -4.96 -4.76
C GLU A 26 42.95 -4.03 -4.65
N GLY A 27 41.87 -4.53 -4.03
CA GLY A 27 40.65 -3.77 -3.73
C GLY A 27 39.49 -3.85 -4.74
N VAL A 28 39.65 -4.44 -5.94
CA VAL A 28 38.57 -4.50 -6.95
C VAL A 28 37.95 -5.89 -7.06
N ALA A 29 36.61 -5.97 -6.97
CA ALA A 29 35.86 -7.21 -7.15
C ALA A 29 35.97 -7.74 -8.60
N PRO A 30 36.41 -8.99 -8.83
CA PRO A 30 36.56 -9.56 -10.18
C PRO A 30 35.22 -9.87 -10.88
N ALA A 31 34.17 -10.16 -10.09
CA ALA A 31 32.79 -10.29 -10.56
C ALA A 31 31.83 -10.22 -9.36
N THR A 32 30.55 -10.03 -9.61
CA THR A 32 29.48 -10.12 -8.61
C THR A 32 28.60 -11.32 -8.91
N LEU A 33 28.39 -12.20 -7.92
CA LEU A 33 27.40 -13.26 -7.97
C LEU A 33 26.10 -12.73 -7.38
N ASN A 34 25.07 -12.64 -8.20
CA ASN A 34 23.70 -12.37 -7.81
C ASN A 34 22.92 -13.68 -7.76
N VAL A 35 22.11 -13.85 -6.71
CA VAL A 35 21.19 -14.97 -6.58
C VAL A 35 19.77 -14.43 -6.49
N TYR A 36 18.90 -14.99 -7.34
CA TYR A 36 17.50 -14.62 -7.43
C TYR A 36 16.64 -15.82 -7.05
N VAL A 37 15.54 -15.52 -6.36
CA VAL A 37 14.45 -16.47 -6.10
C VAL A 37 13.26 -16.01 -6.94
N LYS A 38 13.02 -16.72 -8.04
CA LYS A 38 11.91 -16.48 -8.95
C LYS A 38 10.72 -17.32 -8.50
N GLU A 39 9.67 -16.68 -8.01
CA GLU A 39 8.43 -17.37 -7.63
C GLU A 39 7.56 -17.63 -8.87
N ASN A 40 7.15 -18.88 -9.07
CA ASN A 40 6.35 -19.34 -10.20
C ASN A 40 6.95 -18.87 -11.55
N ASN A 41 6.11 -18.38 -12.46
CA ASN A 41 6.52 -17.80 -13.73
C ASN A 41 6.59 -16.26 -13.67
N ASN A 42 6.68 -15.67 -12.47
CA ASN A 42 6.77 -14.22 -12.32
C ASN A 42 8.09 -13.68 -12.89
N ALA A 43 8.19 -12.35 -13.01
CA ALA A 43 9.45 -11.70 -13.37
C ALA A 43 10.58 -12.09 -12.38
N LEU A 44 11.82 -12.08 -12.84
CA LEU A 44 13.00 -12.49 -12.05
C LEU A 44 13.15 -11.71 -10.74
N GLY A 45 12.66 -10.46 -10.71
CA GLY A 45 12.70 -9.60 -9.55
C GLY A 45 14.11 -9.10 -9.23
N ILE A 46 14.37 -8.86 -7.94
CA ILE A 46 15.61 -8.30 -7.41
C ILE A 46 16.42 -9.44 -6.77
N PRO A 47 17.77 -9.41 -6.82
CA PRO A 47 18.56 -10.43 -6.14
C PRO A 47 18.27 -10.44 -4.64
N VAL A 48 18.17 -11.64 -4.06
CA VAL A 48 18.06 -11.85 -2.60
C VAL A 48 19.44 -11.88 -1.94
N PHE A 49 20.47 -12.17 -2.73
CA PHE A 49 21.86 -12.21 -2.29
C PHE A 49 22.74 -11.64 -3.39
N ASN A 50 23.76 -10.88 -3.00
CA ASN A 50 24.84 -10.47 -3.88
C ASN A 50 26.21 -10.63 -3.19
N SER A 51 27.20 -11.15 -3.91
CA SER A 51 28.58 -11.18 -3.41
C SER A 51 29.25 -9.82 -3.65
N SER A 52 29.20 -8.93 -2.67
CA SER A 52 29.90 -7.64 -2.71
C SER A 52 31.26 -7.73 -1.99
N GLY A 53 32.31 -7.17 -2.60
CA GLY A 53 33.61 -6.94 -1.96
C GLY A 53 34.82 -7.55 -2.68
N PRO A 54 36.04 -7.40 -2.12
CA PRO A 54 37.28 -7.86 -2.76
C PRO A 54 37.37 -9.38 -2.81
N ALA A 55 38.23 -9.93 -3.66
CA ALA A 55 38.45 -11.37 -3.70
C ALA A 55 38.92 -11.92 -2.35
N TYR A 56 38.28 -13.00 -1.91
CA TYR A 56 38.53 -13.59 -0.59
C TYR A 56 39.46 -14.81 -0.65
N HIS A 57 39.70 -15.37 -1.85
CA HIS A 57 40.52 -16.57 -2.08
C HIS A 57 40.16 -17.78 -1.18
N ILE A 58 38.95 -17.80 -0.64
CA ILE A 58 38.37 -18.87 0.18
C ILE A 58 36.97 -19.19 -0.33
N TRP A 59 36.56 -20.45 -0.16
CA TRP A 59 35.17 -20.85 -0.41
C TRP A 59 34.28 -20.26 0.67
N LYS A 60 33.19 -19.60 0.24
CA LYS A 60 32.14 -19.11 1.12
C LYS A 60 30.88 -19.93 0.88
N GLU A 61 30.33 -20.45 1.97
CA GLU A 61 29.04 -21.13 1.98
C GLU A 61 27.94 -20.13 2.35
N VAL A 62 26.81 -20.19 1.64
CA VAL A 62 25.63 -19.37 1.91
C VAL A 62 24.41 -20.28 1.96
N GLU A 63 23.66 -20.18 3.05
CA GLU A 63 22.38 -20.84 3.25
C GLU A 63 21.23 -19.97 2.75
N LEU A 64 20.24 -20.57 2.09
CA LEU A 64 19.00 -19.94 1.65
C LEU A 64 17.82 -20.64 2.31
N ALA A 65 17.08 -19.88 3.13
CA ALA A 65 15.85 -20.32 3.76
C ALA A 65 14.64 -19.73 3.00
N VAL A 66 14.17 -20.44 1.97
CA VAL A 66 13.08 -19.97 1.10
C VAL A 66 11.73 -20.47 1.61
N SER A 67 10.86 -19.55 2.00
CA SER A 67 9.50 -19.84 2.50
C SER A 67 8.45 -19.75 1.39
N ILE A 68 8.68 -20.46 0.29
CA ILE A 68 7.75 -20.65 -0.83
C ILE A 68 7.49 -22.15 -0.95
N PHE A 69 6.22 -22.54 -0.80
CA PHE A 69 5.80 -23.93 -0.72
C PHE A 69 4.70 -24.22 -1.74
N TRP A 70 4.50 -25.51 -2.05
CA TRP A 70 3.39 -25.97 -2.89
C TRP A 70 2.05 -25.42 -2.36
N PRO A 71 1.13 -24.94 -3.23
CA PRO A 71 1.09 -25.09 -4.69
C PRO A 71 2.02 -24.14 -5.48
N ASN A 72 2.64 -23.18 -4.81
CA ASN A 72 3.64 -22.33 -5.45
C ASN A 72 4.95 -23.11 -5.64
N GLN A 73 5.69 -22.74 -6.68
CA GLN A 73 7.02 -23.24 -6.96
C GLN A 73 7.99 -22.06 -7.01
N TYR A 74 9.27 -22.31 -6.83
CA TYR A 74 10.27 -21.28 -7.09
C TYR A 74 11.48 -21.86 -7.83
N GLN A 75 12.18 -20.98 -8.54
CA GLN A 75 13.38 -21.32 -9.29
C GLN A 75 14.52 -20.43 -8.82
N LEU A 76 15.66 -21.05 -8.49
CA LEU A 76 16.89 -20.31 -8.25
C LEU A 76 17.54 -19.93 -9.57
N VAL A 77 17.93 -18.67 -9.68
CA VAL A 77 18.72 -18.17 -10.81
C VAL A 77 19.99 -17.54 -10.26
N LEU A 78 21.13 -17.99 -10.76
CA LEU A 78 22.44 -17.45 -10.42
C LEU A 78 22.98 -16.67 -11.61
N GLU A 79 23.42 -15.46 -11.34
CA GLU A 79 23.99 -14.56 -12.33
C GLU A 79 25.36 -14.11 -11.85
N ALA A 80 26.39 -14.41 -12.64
CA ALA A 80 27.71 -13.84 -12.45
C ALA A 80 27.89 -12.65 -13.39
N VAL A 81 28.13 -11.46 -12.84
CA VAL A 81 28.40 -10.23 -13.56
C VAL A 81 29.89 -9.92 -13.48
N SER A 82 30.64 -10.19 -14.56
CA SER A 82 32.09 -9.95 -14.61
C SER A 82 32.44 -8.48 -14.77
N THR A 83 33.51 -8.03 -14.10
CA THR A 83 34.09 -6.69 -14.28
C THR A 83 35.17 -6.66 -15.38
N GLY A 84 35.24 -7.69 -16.23
CA GLY A 84 36.26 -7.85 -17.27
C GLY A 84 37.50 -8.62 -16.82
N GLN A 85 37.55 -9.06 -15.56
CA GLN A 85 38.59 -9.94 -15.02
C GLN A 85 38.09 -11.38 -14.86
N LYS A 86 38.98 -12.35 -14.99
CA LYS A 86 38.69 -13.78 -14.77
C LYS A 86 38.62 -14.07 -13.26
N GLY A 87 37.68 -14.92 -12.82
CA GLY A 87 37.89 -15.71 -11.61
C GLY A 87 36.72 -15.93 -10.63
N VAL A 88 35.46 -15.82 -11.04
CA VAL A 88 34.35 -16.38 -10.22
C VAL A 88 34.01 -17.79 -10.67
N THR A 89 34.03 -18.71 -9.71
CA THR A 89 33.47 -20.06 -9.86
C THR A 89 32.48 -20.30 -8.74
N CYS A 90 31.41 -21.02 -9.04
CA CYS A 90 30.39 -21.38 -8.06
C CYS A 90 30.12 -22.86 -8.23
N ASP A 91 30.13 -23.58 -7.11
CA ASP A 91 29.75 -24.99 -7.07
C ASP A 91 28.49 -25.10 -6.22
N ILE A 92 27.44 -25.66 -6.82
CA ILE A 92 26.11 -25.68 -6.22
C ILE A 92 25.80 -27.09 -5.79
N CYS A 93 25.82 -27.29 -4.47
CA CYS A 93 25.35 -28.51 -3.84
C CYS A 93 23.99 -28.25 -3.20
N ALA A 94 22.89 -28.65 -3.85
CA ALA A 94 21.60 -28.70 -3.19
C ALA A 94 21.61 -29.86 -2.18
N SER A 95 21.90 -29.58 -0.91
CA SER A 95 21.80 -30.55 0.19
C SER A 95 20.52 -30.33 0.99
N PRO A 96 19.85 -31.41 1.48
CA PRO A 96 18.77 -31.28 2.44
C PRO A 96 19.29 -30.59 3.70
N CYS A 97 18.50 -29.64 4.19
CA CYS A 97 18.91 -28.76 5.27
C CYS A 97 19.15 -29.55 6.56
N VAL A 98 20.39 -29.48 7.08
CA VAL A 98 20.66 -29.91 8.45
C VAL A 98 20.23 -28.76 9.36
N PRO A 99 19.34 -28.99 10.35
CA PRO A 99 18.69 -27.96 11.17
C PRO A 99 19.63 -27.30 12.22
N THR A 100 20.89 -27.04 11.87
CA THR A 100 21.81 -26.19 12.63
C THR A 100 21.57 -24.72 12.25
N VAL A 101 20.37 -24.26 12.63
CA VAL A 101 19.67 -22.99 12.36
C VAL A 101 20.56 -21.73 12.49
N SER A 102 21.04 -21.19 11.37
CA SER A 102 21.61 -19.83 11.35
C SER A 102 20.74 -18.83 10.57
N THR A 103 20.04 -19.30 9.54
CA THR A 103 19.15 -18.47 8.73
C THR A 103 17.68 -18.73 9.10
N PRO A 104 16.91 -17.70 9.48
CA PRO A 104 15.54 -17.92 9.90
C PRO A 104 14.58 -18.06 8.70
N HIS A 105 13.56 -18.89 8.90
CA HIS A 105 12.42 -18.98 7.98
C HIS A 105 11.34 -17.96 8.33
N PHE A 106 10.65 -17.47 7.30
CA PHE A 106 9.43 -16.69 7.47
C PHE A 106 8.21 -17.60 7.42
N LEU A 107 7.16 -17.22 8.14
CA LEU A 107 5.81 -17.67 7.84
C LEU A 107 5.28 -16.90 6.63
N HIS A 108 4.16 -17.39 6.08
CA HIS A 108 3.48 -16.72 4.98
C HIS A 108 3.10 -15.28 5.37
N ILE A 109 3.55 -14.33 4.55
CA ILE A 109 3.26 -12.90 4.65
C ILE A 109 1.89 -12.62 4.04
N LYS A 110 1.15 -11.65 4.59
CA LYS A 110 -0.16 -11.25 4.08
C LYS A 110 -0.05 -9.98 3.25
N GLY A 111 -0.91 -9.87 2.23
CA GLY A 111 -1.10 -8.65 1.46
C GLY A 111 -1.68 -7.52 2.32
N VAL A 112 -1.47 -6.30 1.86
CA VAL A 112 -1.89 -5.06 2.54
C VAL A 112 -2.60 -4.18 1.53
N GLU A 113 -3.79 -3.69 1.88
CA GLU A 113 -4.49 -2.65 1.14
C GLU A 113 -4.45 -1.34 1.93
N VAL A 114 -4.15 -0.23 1.27
CA VAL A 114 -4.19 1.11 1.87
C VAL A 114 -4.71 2.15 0.87
N ASN A 115 -5.14 3.29 1.38
CA ASN A 115 -5.40 4.48 0.57
C ASN A 115 -4.09 5.21 0.23
N ALA A 116 -4.04 5.84 -0.95
CA ALA A 116 -2.92 6.68 -1.34
C ALA A 116 -2.66 7.78 -0.29
N GLY A 117 -1.39 8.07 -0.04
CA GLY A 117 -0.93 8.99 1.01
C GLY A 117 -0.79 8.34 2.40
N GLN A 118 -1.37 7.15 2.61
CA GLN A 118 -1.27 6.43 3.89
C GLN A 118 -0.03 5.53 3.94
N THR A 119 0.30 5.06 5.14
CA THR A 119 1.40 4.14 5.39
C THR A 119 0.91 2.69 5.33
N ALA A 120 1.55 1.86 4.51
CA ALA A 120 1.30 0.42 4.48
C ALA A 120 2.19 -0.31 5.48
N LEU A 121 1.57 -1.06 6.40
CA LEU A 121 2.27 -1.85 7.42
C LEU A 121 2.35 -3.32 7.01
N PHE A 122 3.56 -3.76 6.65
CA PHE A 122 3.85 -5.18 6.45
C PHE A 122 4.33 -5.82 7.74
N GLN A 123 3.81 -7.01 8.04
CA GLN A 123 4.19 -7.81 9.21
C GLN A 123 4.67 -9.19 8.77
N CYS A 124 5.94 -9.48 9.06
CA CYS A 124 6.55 -10.77 8.77
C CYS A 124 6.84 -11.52 10.06
N THR A 125 6.24 -12.69 10.21
CA THR A 125 6.55 -13.58 11.34
C THR A 125 7.77 -14.41 11.00
N VAL A 126 8.78 -14.34 11.87
CA VAL A 126 10.08 -14.97 11.72
C VAL A 126 10.21 -16.10 12.73
N ASN A 127 10.65 -17.28 12.28
CA ASN A 127 11.00 -18.40 13.15
C ASN A 127 12.38 -18.17 13.76
N GLY A 128 12.50 -18.40 15.07
CA GLY A 128 13.71 -18.14 15.85
C GLY A 128 13.54 -16.98 16.83
N ARG A 129 14.68 -16.50 17.35
CA ARG A 129 14.75 -15.31 18.19
C ARG A 129 15.39 -14.17 17.41
N PRO A 130 15.08 -12.90 17.70
CA PRO A 130 15.77 -11.77 17.08
C PRO A 130 17.28 -11.86 17.34
N GLN A 131 18.09 -11.67 16.30
CA GLN A 131 19.55 -11.67 16.37
C GLN A 131 20.08 -10.32 15.86
N SER A 132 21.10 -9.77 16.53
CA SER A 132 21.65 -8.45 16.19
C SER A 132 22.41 -8.41 14.87
N ASN A 133 22.97 -9.54 14.43
CA ASN A 133 23.68 -9.69 13.17
C ASN A 133 22.76 -9.98 11.97
N LEU A 134 21.44 -10.00 12.18
CA LEU A 134 20.45 -10.28 11.14
C LEU A 134 19.84 -8.96 10.65
N ARG A 135 20.11 -8.63 9.38
CA ARG A 135 19.51 -7.49 8.72
C ARG A 135 18.14 -7.88 8.15
N LEU A 136 17.09 -7.26 8.67
CA LEU A 136 15.72 -7.45 8.19
C LEU A 136 15.28 -6.26 7.34
N TYR A 137 14.73 -6.54 6.16
CA TYR A 137 14.18 -5.52 5.28
C TYR A 137 13.05 -6.08 4.40
N LEU A 138 12.13 -5.21 4.01
CA LEU A 138 11.11 -5.47 3.01
C LEU A 138 11.66 -5.12 1.62
N GLN A 139 11.49 -6.02 0.66
CA GLN A 139 11.93 -5.87 -0.72
C GLN A 139 10.72 -5.89 -1.66
N GLY A 140 10.42 -4.77 -2.31
CA GLY A 140 9.42 -4.67 -3.37
C GLY A 140 10.02 -4.93 -4.75
N MET A 141 9.25 -5.53 -5.67
CA MET A 141 9.72 -5.77 -7.05
C MET A 141 10.11 -4.48 -7.80
N GLY A 142 9.50 -3.34 -7.46
CA GLY A 142 9.83 -2.01 -8.03
C GLY A 142 11.07 -1.34 -7.45
N SER A 143 11.98 -2.08 -6.81
CA SER A 143 13.19 -1.56 -6.12
C SER A 143 12.94 -0.70 -4.89
N ARG A 144 11.68 -0.54 -4.47
CA ARG A 144 11.32 0.04 -3.18
C ARG A 144 11.74 -0.91 -2.06
N GLN A 145 12.41 -0.38 -1.03
CA GLN A 145 12.79 -1.13 0.15
C GLN A 145 12.37 -0.38 1.41
N ALA A 146 12.06 -1.11 2.47
CA ALA A 146 11.81 -0.57 3.80
C ALA A 146 12.65 -1.34 4.83
N VAL A 147 13.26 -0.62 5.77
CA VAL A 147 13.99 -1.23 6.88
C VAL A 147 13.01 -1.64 7.98
N VAL A 148 13.41 -2.61 8.80
CA VAL A 148 12.60 -3.00 9.96
C VAL A 148 12.40 -1.81 10.90
N LYS A 149 11.15 -1.49 11.20
CA LYS A 149 10.77 -0.45 12.17
C LYS A 149 10.90 -0.96 13.59
N GLU A 150 10.35 -2.14 13.84
CA GLU A 150 10.36 -2.79 15.14
C GLU A 150 10.25 -4.31 15.02
N THR A 151 10.70 -5.00 16.07
CA THR A 151 10.49 -6.45 16.23
C THR A 151 9.80 -6.73 17.55
N LYS A 152 8.75 -7.55 17.54
CA LYS A 152 7.98 -7.92 18.74
C LYS A 152 7.96 -9.44 18.91
N PRO A 153 8.34 -9.99 20.09
CA PRO A 153 8.26 -11.42 20.33
C PRO A 153 6.80 -11.89 20.33
N VAL A 154 6.53 -13.02 19.67
CA VAL A 154 5.22 -13.70 19.71
C VAL A 154 5.25 -14.82 20.75
N ASN A 155 6.34 -15.59 20.76
CA ASN A 155 6.60 -16.64 21.73
C ASN A 155 8.11 -16.95 21.77
N SER A 156 8.52 -17.98 22.53
CA SER A 156 9.93 -18.35 22.70
C SER A 156 10.66 -18.77 21.42
N ARG A 157 9.93 -19.03 20.33
CA ARG A 157 10.42 -19.52 19.04
C ARG A 157 10.06 -18.61 17.85
N ARG A 158 9.36 -17.49 18.06
CA ARG A 158 8.89 -16.61 16.97
C ARG A 158 8.81 -15.15 17.39
N TYR A 159 9.04 -14.27 16.43
CA TYR A 159 8.81 -12.83 16.56
C TYR A 159 8.22 -12.27 15.27
N VAL A 160 7.58 -11.11 15.34
CA VAL A 160 7.11 -10.35 14.17
C VAL A 160 8.07 -9.19 13.92
N ALA A 161 8.49 -9.01 12.66
CA ALA A 161 9.17 -7.83 12.17
C ALA A 161 8.17 -6.96 11.39
N ALA A 162 8.12 -5.68 11.72
CA ALA A 162 7.20 -4.70 11.13
C ALA A 162 7.94 -3.75 10.19
N PHE A 163 7.35 -3.46 9.03
CA PHE A 163 7.93 -2.62 7.99
C PHE A 163 6.88 -1.62 7.49
N ASP A 164 7.24 -0.33 7.50
CA ASP A 164 6.38 0.74 7.03
C ASP A 164 6.80 1.15 5.61
N VAL A 165 5.86 1.14 4.68
CA VAL A 165 5.98 1.83 3.39
C VAL A 165 5.17 3.11 3.50
N GLU A 166 5.86 4.21 3.79
CA GLU A 166 5.24 5.51 4.06
C GLU A 166 4.87 6.26 2.77
N ASN A 167 3.88 7.15 2.89
CA ASN A 167 3.40 8.06 1.85
C ASN A 167 3.14 7.34 0.51
N THR A 168 2.34 6.27 0.57
CA THR A 168 2.15 5.37 -0.58
C THR A 168 1.46 6.05 -1.74
N THR A 169 1.90 5.71 -2.95
CA THR A 169 1.30 6.16 -4.21
C THR A 169 0.81 4.95 -5.01
N LYS A 170 -0.01 5.18 -6.04
CA LYS A 170 -0.48 4.08 -6.90
C LYS A 170 0.67 3.28 -7.52
N GLY A 171 1.81 3.94 -7.78
CA GLY A 171 3.03 3.32 -8.31
C GLY A 171 3.76 2.41 -7.32
N ASP A 172 3.49 2.54 -6.01
CA ASP A 172 4.02 1.62 -5.00
C ASP A 172 3.23 0.30 -4.95
N SER A 173 2.09 0.19 -5.65
CA SER A 173 1.36 -1.08 -5.74
C SER A 173 2.22 -2.15 -6.41
N GLY A 174 2.24 -3.36 -5.84
CA GLY A 174 3.05 -4.45 -6.37
C GLY A 174 3.36 -5.51 -5.34
N HIS A 175 4.33 -6.37 -5.67
CA HIS A 175 4.67 -7.52 -4.84
C HIS A 175 5.87 -7.22 -3.95
N TYR A 176 5.72 -7.47 -2.66
CA TYR A 176 6.71 -7.26 -1.61
C TYR A 176 7.01 -8.56 -0.88
N ARG A 177 8.24 -8.74 -0.43
CA ARG A 177 8.65 -9.89 0.40
C ARG A 177 9.62 -9.45 1.49
N CYS A 178 9.67 -10.18 2.58
CA CYS A 178 10.63 -9.98 3.65
C CYS A 178 11.91 -10.76 3.38
N ILE A 179 13.03 -10.09 3.67
CA ILE A 179 14.37 -10.65 3.57
C ILE A 179 15.03 -10.57 4.96
N ALA A 180 15.65 -11.68 5.35
CA ALA A 180 16.48 -11.79 6.55
C ALA A 180 17.90 -12.15 6.12
N GLN A 181 18.83 -11.21 6.18
CA GLN A 181 20.18 -11.40 5.67
C GLN A 181 21.21 -11.39 6.80
N SER A 182 22.07 -12.41 6.81
CA SER A 182 23.27 -12.49 7.65
C SER A 182 24.51 -12.75 6.77
N GLU A 183 25.70 -12.83 7.37
CA GLU A 183 26.92 -13.20 6.62
C GLU A 183 26.89 -14.63 6.07
N ARG A 184 26.10 -15.52 6.68
CA ARG A 184 26.08 -16.97 6.36
C ARG A 184 24.82 -17.42 5.63
N GLY A 185 23.83 -16.55 5.49
CA GLY A 185 22.61 -16.94 4.79
C GLY A 185 21.54 -15.88 4.67
N VAL A 186 20.55 -16.19 3.85
CA VAL A 186 19.43 -15.32 3.47
C VAL A 186 18.10 -16.07 3.61
N GLY A 187 17.25 -15.59 4.50
CA GLY A 187 15.85 -15.99 4.61
C GLY A 187 15.00 -15.15 3.66
N VAL A 188 14.06 -15.80 2.97
CA VAL A 188 13.21 -15.18 1.94
C VAL A 188 11.77 -15.60 2.16
N SER A 189 10.85 -14.65 2.38
CA SER A 189 9.41 -14.96 2.43
C SER A 189 8.83 -15.17 1.02
N SER A 190 7.61 -15.71 0.95
CA SER A 190 6.75 -15.56 -0.23
C SER A 190 6.48 -14.08 -0.53
N TYR A 191 6.03 -13.77 -1.74
CA TYR A 191 5.51 -12.44 -2.05
C TYR A 191 4.12 -12.22 -1.46
N ALA A 192 3.86 -10.98 -1.05
CA ALA A 192 2.56 -10.43 -0.70
C ALA A 192 2.27 -9.19 -1.52
N GLU A 193 1.00 -8.96 -1.85
CA GLU A 193 0.57 -7.82 -2.65
C GLU A 193 0.35 -6.57 -1.77
N LEU A 194 0.92 -5.44 -2.19
CA LEU A 194 0.52 -4.10 -1.75
C LEU A 194 -0.46 -3.54 -2.78
N THR A 195 -1.67 -3.23 -2.33
CA THR A 195 -2.70 -2.59 -3.16
C THR A 195 -2.94 -1.17 -2.65
N VAL A 196 -2.49 -0.18 -3.42
CA VAL A 196 -2.74 1.24 -3.10
C VAL A 196 -3.94 1.73 -3.90
N LYS A 197 -5.01 2.08 -3.19
CA LYS A 197 -6.27 2.58 -3.78
C LYS A 197 -6.34 4.09 -3.67
N GLN A 198 -6.87 4.73 -4.70
CA GLN A 198 -7.04 6.18 -4.71
C GLN A 198 -8.40 6.55 -4.08
N PRO A 199 -8.44 7.48 -3.10
CA PRO A 199 -9.69 8.00 -2.57
C PRO A 199 -10.62 8.58 -3.66
N PRO A 200 -11.94 8.39 -3.53
CA PRO A 200 -12.90 8.71 -4.58
C PRO A 200 -13.25 10.20 -4.63
N VAL A 201 -13.34 10.76 -5.84
CA VAL A 201 -13.76 12.16 -6.06
C VAL A 201 -14.87 12.21 -7.12
N PRO A 202 -16.03 12.84 -6.86
CA PRO A 202 -17.07 13.02 -7.88
C PRO A 202 -16.54 13.73 -9.12
N ILE A 203 -16.95 13.28 -10.32
CA ILE A 203 -16.52 13.90 -11.59
C ILE A 203 -17.33 15.18 -11.88
N ALA A 204 -18.56 15.26 -11.39
CA ALA A 204 -19.49 16.34 -11.66
C ALA A 204 -20.04 16.95 -10.35
N PRO A 205 -20.40 18.24 -10.35
CA PRO A 205 -21.03 18.87 -9.18
C PRO A 205 -22.41 18.26 -8.92
N PRO A 206 -22.98 18.38 -7.70
CA PRO A 206 -24.36 17.98 -7.47
C PRO A 206 -25.32 18.82 -8.32
N GLN A 207 -26.48 18.26 -8.67
CA GLN A 207 -27.49 18.96 -9.44
C GLN A 207 -28.51 19.63 -8.53
N LEU A 208 -28.83 20.89 -8.79
CA LEU A 208 -29.88 21.62 -8.08
C LEU A 208 -31.25 21.21 -8.62
N THR A 209 -32.12 20.69 -7.75
CA THR A 209 -33.46 20.21 -8.14
C THR A 209 -34.59 21.11 -7.66
N ALA A 210 -34.42 21.85 -6.56
CA ALA A 210 -35.37 22.88 -6.13
C ALA A 210 -34.71 23.96 -5.26
N VAL A 211 -35.28 25.17 -5.28
CA VAL A 211 -34.79 26.35 -4.54
C VAL A 211 -35.91 26.96 -3.71
N GLY A 212 -35.70 27.06 -2.41
CA GLY A 212 -36.55 27.79 -1.46
C GLY A 212 -35.84 29.03 -0.88
N ALA A 213 -36.54 29.76 -0.01
CA ALA A 213 -35.94 30.89 0.71
C ALA A 213 -34.93 30.44 1.77
N THR A 214 -35.15 29.26 2.38
CA THR A 214 -34.30 28.73 3.47
C THR A 214 -33.86 27.29 3.23
N TYR A 215 -33.95 26.82 1.99
CA TYR A 215 -33.53 25.46 1.64
C TYR A 215 -33.12 25.33 0.17
N LEU A 216 -32.29 24.31 -0.09
CA LEU A 216 -31.93 23.83 -1.41
C LEU A 216 -32.16 22.32 -1.47
N TRP A 217 -32.76 21.84 -2.55
CA TRP A 217 -32.78 20.40 -2.86
C TRP A 217 -31.73 20.10 -3.91
N ILE A 218 -30.94 19.07 -3.65
CA ILE A 218 -29.89 18.61 -4.54
C ILE A 218 -30.01 17.12 -4.84
N GLN A 219 -29.48 16.73 -5.99
CA GLN A 219 -29.24 15.36 -6.40
C GLN A 219 -27.72 15.15 -6.47
N LEU A 220 -27.21 14.20 -5.71
CA LEU A 220 -25.79 13.85 -5.65
C LEU A 220 -25.39 13.18 -6.97
N ASN A 221 -24.27 13.64 -7.55
CA ASN A 221 -23.61 13.02 -8.70
C ASN A 221 -22.49 12.08 -8.26
N ALA A 222 -22.82 11.14 -7.36
CA ALA A 222 -21.85 10.27 -6.68
C ALA A 222 -21.63 8.89 -7.36
N ASN A 223 -22.19 8.67 -8.55
CA ASN A 223 -22.07 7.40 -9.27
C ASN A 223 -20.91 7.38 -10.27
N SER A 224 -20.44 8.55 -10.69
CA SER A 224 -19.30 8.72 -11.61
C SER A 224 -18.17 9.42 -10.86
N ILE A 225 -17.12 8.66 -10.59
CA ILE A 225 -16.02 9.06 -9.71
C ILE A 225 -14.67 8.91 -10.41
N ASN A 226 -13.74 9.78 -10.08
CA ASN A 226 -12.30 9.51 -10.18
C ASN A 226 -11.85 8.76 -8.93
N GLY A 227 -10.81 7.94 -9.05
CA GLY A 227 -10.30 7.12 -7.95
C GLY A 227 -10.92 5.72 -7.91
N ASP A 228 -10.89 5.08 -6.76
CA ASP A 228 -11.29 3.69 -6.55
C ASP A 228 -12.48 3.56 -5.58
N GLY A 229 -13.30 2.53 -5.77
CA GLY A 229 -14.37 2.15 -4.85
C GLY A 229 -13.95 1.07 -3.84
N PRO A 230 -14.92 0.48 -3.12
CA PRO A 230 -16.33 0.88 -3.05
C PRO A 230 -16.54 2.17 -2.23
N ILE A 231 -17.65 2.88 -2.45
CA ILE A 231 -18.04 4.03 -1.62
C ILE A 231 -18.82 3.51 -0.41
N VAL A 232 -18.37 3.83 0.80
CA VAL A 232 -19.03 3.45 2.06
C VAL A 232 -19.75 4.60 2.73
N GLU A 233 -19.36 5.84 2.43
CA GLU A 233 -19.97 7.04 3.01
C GLU A 233 -19.97 8.19 2.01
N ARG A 234 -20.97 9.07 2.14
CA ARG A 234 -21.18 10.25 1.32
C ARG A 234 -21.54 11.40 2.24
N GLU A 235 -20.91 12.54 2.03
CA GLU A 235 -21.19 13.76 2.77
C GLU A 235 -21.44 14.91 1.80
N VAL A 236 -22.29 15.83 2.22
CA VAL A 236 -22.51 17.11 1.55
C VAL A 236 -21.89 18.19 2.40
N GLU A 237 -20.89 18.86 1.85
CA GLU A 237 -20.30 20.05 2.45
C GLU A 237 -20.92 21.27 1.77
N TYR A 238 -21.33 22.26 2.56
CA TYR A 238 -21.84 23.51 2.03
C TYR A 238 -21.33 24.69 2.83
N ARG A 239 -21.07 25.80 2.13
CA ARG A 239 -20.55 27.03 2.73
C ARG A 239 -21.12 28.28 2.09
N THR A 240 -21.21 29.37 2.86
CA THR A 240 -21.49 30.69 2.29
C THR A 240 -20.29 31.22 1.52
N MET A 241 -20.51 32.04 0.50
CA MET A 241 -19.40 32.68 -0.25
C MET A 241 -18.50 33.55 0.64
N ALA A 242 -19.05 34.10 1.73
CA ALA A 242 -18.29 34.87 2.72
C ALA A 242 -17.50 33.98 3.71
N GLY A 243 -17.68 32.66 3.68
CA GLY A 243 -17.03 31.71 4.60
C GLY A 243 -17.54 31.78 6.04
N THR A 244 -18.64 32.48 6.30
CA THR A 244 -19.24 32.67 7.62
C THR A 244 -19.90 31.40 8.17
N LEU A 245 -20.32 30.50 7.27
CA LEU A 245 -20.86 29.18 7.59
C LEU A 245 -20.14 28.15 6.73
N ILE A 246 -19.70 27.06 7.35
CA ILE A 246 -19.23 25.83 6.72
C ILE A 246 -19.83 24.69 7.54
N ASP A 247 -20.57 23.80 6.89
CA ASP A 247 -21.17 22.64 7.53
C ASP A 247 -21.06 21.41 6.61
N THR A 248 -21.02 20.22 7.23
CA THR A 248 -20.86 18.94 6.53
C THR A 248 -21.85 17.94 7.11
N THR A 249 -22.67 17.37 6.24
CA THR A 249 -23.74 16.45 6.65
C THR A 249 -23.61 15.10 5.92
N PRO A 250 -23.68 13.97 6.65
CA PRO A 250 -23.72 12.65 6.01
C PRO A 250 -25.06 12.43 5.30
N VAL A 251 -25.01 11.74 4.16
CA VAL A 251 -26.15 11.56 3.26
C VAL A 251 -26.28 10.10 2.78
N ASP A 252 -27.40 9.48 3.14
CA ASP A 252 -27.70 8.09 2.73
C ASP A 252 -28.39 7.99 1.37
N LYS A 253 -29.07 9.06 0.94
CA LYS A 253 -29.93 9.07 -0.25
C LYS A 253 -29.29 9.83 -1.41
N PRO A 254 -29.61 9.47 -2.66
CA PRO A 254 -29.10 10.17 -3.82
C PRO A 254 -29.64 11.61 -3.93
N THR A 255 -30.79 11.91 -3.30
CA THR A 255 -31.33 13.27 -3.15
C THR A 255 -31.20 13.74 -1.71
N HIS A 256 -30.84 15.01 -1.50
CA HIS A 256 -30.69 15.61 -0.17
C HIS A 256 -31.29 17.02 -0.12
N LYS A 257 -31.89 17.38 1.03
CA LYS A 257 -32.39 18.73 1.31
C LYS A 257 -31.46 19.40 2.31
N ILE A 258 -30.81 20.47 1.87
CA ILE A 258 -30.08 21.37 2.75
C ILE A 258 -31.10 22.39 3.27
N GLY A 259 -31.40 22.37 4.56
CA GLY A 259 -32.37 23.26 5.20
C GLY A 259 -31.73 24.32 6.07
N HIS A 260 -32.56 25.18 6.66
CA HIS A 260 -32.14 26.22 7.62
C HIS A 260 -31.11 27.21 7.05
N LEU A 261 -31.15 27.45 5.74
CA LEU A 261 -30.29 28.42 5.07
C LEU A 261 -30.84 29.84 5.20
N ASP A 262 -29.95 30.81 5.03
CA ASP A 262 -30.30 32.22 5.01
C ASP A 262 -30.94 32.59 3.65
N PRO A 263 -32.00 33.42 3.62
CA PRO A 263 -32.56 33.96 2.38
C PRO A 263 -31.59 34.84 1.61
N ASP A 264 -31.79 34.90 0.28
CA ASP A 264 -30.96 35.68 -0.66
C ASP A 264 -29.44 35.52 -0.46
N THR A 265 -29.03 34.30 -0.11
CA THR A 265 -27.64 33.99 0.23
C THR A 265 -27.09 32.96 -0.76
N GLU A 266 -25.87 33.21 -1.22
CA GLU A 266 -25.18 32.35 -2.17
C GLU A 266 -24.29 31.34 -1.44
N TYR A 267 -24.45 30.08 -1.83
CA TYR A 267 -23.78 28.92 -1.25
C TYR A 267 -22.95 28.18 -2.31
N GLU A 268 -21.80 27.67 -1.88
CA GLU A 268 -21.06 26.63 -2.58
C GLU A 268 -21.37 25.28 -1.92
N ILE A 269 -21.71 24.28 -2.73
CA ILE A 269 -22.04 22.93 -2.29
C ILE A 269 -21.13 21.94 -3.00
N SER A 270 -20.43 21.12 -2.23
CA SER A 270 -19.55 20.04 -2.67
C SER A 270 -20.04 18.70 -2.11
N VAL A 271 -19.67 17.62 -2.77
CA VAL A 271 -19.90 16.26 -2.29
C VAL A 271 -18.55 15.64 -1.97
N LEU A 272 -18.42 15.07 -0.78
CA LEU A 272 -17.29 14.25 -0.38
C LEU A 272 -17.71 12.79 -0.38
N LEU A 273 -16.80 11.93 -0.83
CA LEU A 273 -17.00 10.50 -0.90
C LEU A 273 -15.90 9.81 -0.11
N THR A 274 -16.26 8.77 0.62
CA THR A 274 -15.34 8.01 1.45
C THR A 274 -15.36 6.54 1.03
N ARG A 275 -14.17 5.98 0.78
CA ARG A 275 -13.94 4.54 0.63
C ARG A 275 -13.44 3.93 1.93
N PRO A 276 -13.42 2.58 2.09
CA PRO A 276 -12.91 1.93 3.29
C PRO A 276 -11.45 2.33 3.62
N LEU A 277 -11.08 2.03 4.87
CA LEU A 277 -9.74 2.23 5.44
C LEU A 277 -9.39 3.70 5.71
N GLU A 278 -8.35 3.89 6.52
CA GLU A 278 -7.84 5.21 6.90
C GLU A 278 -7.47 6.06 5.67
N GLY A 279 -7.74 7.36 5.71
CA GLY A 279 -7.51 8.26 4.59
C GLY A 279 -8.38 7.99 3.34
N GLY A 280 -9.50 7.28 3.51
CA GLY A 280 -10.40 6.91 2.42
C GLY A 280 -11.30 8.02 1.89
N THR A 281 -11.41 9.14 2.61
CA THR A 281 -12.16 10.33 2.16
C THR A 281 -11.37 11.04 1.07
N GLY A 282 -11.96 11.14 -0.12
CA GLY A 282 -11.36 11.89 -1.21
C GLY A 282 -11.53 13.39 -1.07
N ASN A 283 -10.87 14.13 -1.95
CA ASN A 283 -11.06 15.57 -2.05
C ASN A 283 -12.53 15.91 -2.39
N PRO A 284 -13.01 17.10 -2.00
CA PRO A 284 -14.32 17.58 -2.43
C PRO A 284 -14.45 17.56 -3.96
N GLY A 285 -15.60 17.09 -4.46
CA GLY A 285 -15.92 17.16 -5.87
C GLY A 285 -16.12 18.59 -6.38
N PRO A 286 -16.37 18.78 -7.69
CA PRO A 286 -16.69 20.09 -8.25
C PRO A 286 -17.88 20.75 -7.52
N VAL A 287 -17.82 22.07 -7.34
CA VAL A 287 -18.84 22.81 -6.58
C VAL A 287 -20.07 23.14 -7.43
N LEU A 288 -21.25 23.02 -6.82
CA LEU A 288 -22.48 23.67 -7.25
C LEU A 288 -22.55 25.04 -6.56
N ARG A 289 -22.79 26.10 -7.33
CA ARG A 289 -23.15 27.42 -6.80
C ARG A 289 -24.64 27.63 -6.92
N ALA A 290 -25.29 27.98 -5.82
CA ALA A 290 -26.72 28.21 -5.78
C ALA A 290 -27.06 29.33 -4.79
N ARG A 291 -28.07 30.14 -5.12
CA ARG A 291 -28.59 31.20 -4.27
C ARG A 291 -30.00 30.87 -3.82
N THR A 292 -30.27 31.01 -2.51
CA THR A 292 -31.62 30.88 -1.95
C THR A 292 -32.51 32.03 -2.41
N LYS A 293 -33.82 31.82 -2.42
CA LYS A 293 -34.77 32.90 -2.76
C LYS A 293 -34.82 33.93 -1.64
N CYS A 294 -35.34 35.13 -1.93
CA CYS A 294 -35.74 36.07 -0.89
C CYS A 294 -36.83 35.46 0.00
N ALA A 295 -36.87 35.84 1.27
CA ALA A 295 -38.04 35.57 2.10
C ALA A 295 -39.21 36.39 1.54
N GLY A 296 -40.30 35.72 1.15
CA GLY A 296 -41.52 36.44 0.83
C GLY A 296 -42.06 37.07 2.10
N GLU A 297 -42.51 38.32 2.02
CA GLU A 297 -43.44 38.85 3.02
C GLU A 297 -44.64 37.89 3.02
N SER A 298 -44.91 37.25 4.16
CA SER A 298 -46.23 36.66 4.35
C SER A 298 -47.23 37.78 4.12
N GLU A 299 -48.12 37.65 3.14
CA GLU A 299 -49.30 38.52 3.06
C GLU A 299 -50.01 38.42 4.42
N SER A 300 -49.71 39.36 5.32
CA SER A 300 -50.56 39.57 6.47
C SER A 300 -51.85 40.07 5.85
N ALA A 301 -52.87 39.21 5.83
CA ALA A 301 -54.22 39.64 5.60
C ALA A 301 -54.55 40.70 6.66
N HIS A 302 -54.32 41.96 6.32
CA HIS A 302 -54.92 43.09 7.02
C HIS A 302 -56.43 42.96 6.76
N MET A 303 -57.12 42.24 7.65
CA MET A 303 -58.56 42.42 7.83
C MET A 303 -58.77 43.84 8.33
N THR A 304 -58.95 44.75 7.38
CA THR A 304 -59.49 46.07 7.67
C THR A 304 -61.00 45.88 7.71
N GLN A 305 -61.56 45.60 8.89
CA GLN A 305 -63.00 45.79 9.09
C GLN A 305 -63.25 47.30 9.16
N SER A 306 -63.65 47.87 8.02
CA SER A 306 -64.29 49.18 7.98
C SER A 306 -65.65 49.07 8.66
N GLY A 307 -65.80 49.70 9.82
CA GLY A 307 -67.12 50.04 10.34
C GLY A 307 -67.79 51.05 9.41
N SER A 308 -69.03 50.77 9.03
CA SER A 308 -69.99 51.78 8.57
C SER A 308 -71.36 51.44 9.15
N GLN A 309 -71.79 52.27 10.10
CA GLN A 309 -73.18 52.37 10.55
C GLN A 309 -74.02 53.03 9.46
N THR A 310 -75.28 52.59 9.31
CA THR A 310 -76.50 53.32 8.86
C THR A 310 -77.60 52.26 8.66
N VAL A 311 -78.86 52.35 9.11
CA VAL A 311 -79.71 53.35 9.80
C VAL A 311 -80.60 52.59 10.77
#